data_AF-A0AAU6K114-F1
#
_entry.id   AF-A0AAU6K114-F1
#
_cell.length_a   1.000
_cell.length_b   1.000
_cell.length_c   1.000
_cell.angle_alpha   90.00
_cell.angle_beta   90.00
_cell.angle_gamma   90.00
#
_symmetry.space_group_name_H-M   'P 1'
#
loop_
_entity.id
_entity.type
_entity.pdbx_description
1 polymer ?
#
loop_
_entity_poly.entity_id
_entity_poly.type
_entity_poly.pdbx_seq_one_letter_code
_entity_poly.pdbx_strand_id
1 'polypeptide(L)'
;MTAGAAARAGAEAGLRLTPEGCLRWWPGPAAAGRCSRPVCGTGTLFLYAKTKGELLLLVQNAKYVEALERGRADAESVPGVLDAVMAIVRPIVECNRVQIDNGRTYLREMVFGDPEEPRHGAALAVVAQTEEAMAAALRRDERVTEGDAVTLAHIVSAVTFLSMAVSVNMALSVEEIVRDIRRQVDVLLPD
;
A
#
# COMPACT_ATOMS: atom_id res chain seq x y z
N MET A 1 4.40 15.70 -52.99
CA MET A 1 3.07 15.03 -52.96
C MET A 1 3.36 13.54 -53.01
N THR A 2 3.08 12.68 -52.03
CA THR A 2 2.18 12.67 -50.86
C THR A 2 2.71 11.57 -49.93
N ALA A 3 2.97 11.90 -48.66
CA ALA A 3 2.21 11.46 -47.48
C ALA A 3 2.59 10.05 -46.96
N GLY A 4 3.35 10.08 -45.86
CA GLY A 4 3.71 8.89 -45.06
C GLY A 4 2.51 8.30 -44.33
N ALA A 5 2.56 6.97 -44.20
CA ALA A 5 1.60 6.19 -43.43
C ALA A 5 1.82 6.43 -41.93
N ALA A 6 1.03 7.33 -41.34
CA ALA A 6 0.86 7.41 -39.90
C ALA A 6 -0.24 6.40 -39.48
N ALA A 7 0.16 5.38 -38.73
CA ALA A 7 -0.74 4.45 -38.09
C ALA A 7 -1.74 5.21 -37.21
N ARG A 8 -3.04 5.12 -37.54
CA ARG A 8 -4.12 5.60 -36.67
C ARG A 8 -4.31 4.60 -35.54
N ALA A 9 -3.67 4.86 -34.40
CA ALA A 9 -4.04 4.21 -33.15
C ALA A 9 -5.39 4.79 -32.68
N GLY A 10 -6.42 3.95 -32.66
CA GLY A 10 -7.70 4.30 -32.04
C GLY A 10 -7.49 4.50 -30.53
N ALA A 11 -7.62 5.74 -30.05
CA ALA A 11 -7.53 6.03 -28.63
C ALA A 11 -8.85 5.65 -27.95
N GLU A 12 -8.90 4.45 -27.37
CA GLU A 12 -10.02 3.96 -26.58
C GLU A 12 -10.15 4.69 -25.23
N ALA A 13 -11.34 4.61 -24.64
CA ALA A 13 -11.63 5.16 -23.32
C ALA A 13 -10.84 4.40 -22.25
N GLY A 14 -10.27 5.14 -21.29
CA GLY A 14 -9.43 4.51 -20.27
C GLY A 14 -8.86 5.48 -19.25
N LEU A 15 -8.27 4.90 -18.21
CA LEU A 15 -7.52 5.63 -17.18
C LEU A 15 -6.22 6.15 -17.78
N ARG A 16 -5.98 7.46 -17.64
CA ARG A 16 -4.76 8.11 -18.10
C ARG A 16 -4.15 8.90 -16.96
N LEU A 17 -2.84 8.79 -16.81
CA LEU A 17 -2.07 9.67 -15.94
C LEU A 17 -2.05 11.07 -16.54
N THR A 18 -2.47 12.06 -15.76
CA THR A 18 -2.34 13.47 -16.12
C THR A 18 -0.91 13.94 -15.92
N PRO A 19 -0.49 15.05 -16.55
CA PRO A 19 0.83 15.65 -16.31
C PRO A 19 1.11 15.98 -14.83
N GLU A 20 0.07 16.16 -14.03
CA GLU A 20 0.15 16.41 -12.58
C GLU A 20 0.16 15.11 -11.74
N GLY A 21 0.31 13.93 -12.37
CA GLY A 21 0.46 12.65 -11.69
C GLY A 21 -0.84 11.96 -11.23
N CYS A 22 -2.01 12.56 -11.48
CA CYS A 22 -3.30 11.97 -11.12
C CYS A 22 -3.88 11.08 -12.22
N LEU A 23 -4.43 9.92 -11.84
CA LEU A 23 -5.18 9.06 -12.75
C LEU A 23 -6.57 9.64 -13.00
N ARG A 24 -6.85 10.05 -14.24
CA ARG A 24 -8.14 10.64 -14.65
C ARG A 24 -8.77 9.83 -15.78
N TRP A 25 -10.08 9.62 -15.68
CA TRP A 25 -10.84 8.91 -16.71
C TRP A 25 -11.00 9.77 -17.96
N TRP A 26 -10.51 9.27 -19.10
CA TRP A 26 -10.72 9.89 -20.40
C TRP A 26 -11.78 9.10 -21.17
N PRO A 27 -12.98 9.67 -21.43
CA PRO A 27 -14.10 8.93 -21.99
C PRO A 27 -14.01 8.74 -23.53
N GLY A 28 -12.89 9.10 -24.15
CA GLY A 28 -12.72 9.05 -25.60
C GLY A 28 -13.41 10.23 -26.32
N PRO A 29 -13.12 10.43 -27.61
CA PRO A 29 -13.59 11.61 -28.35
C PRO A 29 -15.11 11.62 -28.62
N ALA A 30 -15.81 10.49 -28.46
CA ALA A 30 -17.24 10.38 -28.74
C ALA A 30 -18.17 10.88 -27.61
N ALA A 31 -17.64 11.09 -26.40
CA ALA A 31 -18.45 11.36 -25.19
C ALA A 31 -18.31 12.80 -24.65
N ALA A 32 -17.75 13.72 -25.44
CA ALA A 32 -17.60 15.13 -25.05
C ALA A 32 -18.95 15.88 -25.13
N GLY A 33 -19.87 15.54 -24.24
CA GLY A 33 -21.20 16.15 -24.16
C GLY A 33 -21.72 16.20 -22.72
N ARG A 34 -21.32 17.24 -21.98
CA ARG A 34 -21.92 17.76 -20.74
C ARG A 34 -22.14 16.76 -19.58
N CYS A 35 -21.19 16.74 -18.63
CA CYS A 35 -21.52 16.54 -17.21
C CYS A 35 -20.47 17.26 -16.34
N SER A 36 -20.87 18.30 -15.61
CA SER A 36 -19.98 19.20 -14.84
C SER A 36 -19.91 18.89 -13.34
N ARG A 37 -20.27 17.67 -12.91
CA ARG A 37 -20.02 17.19 -11.53
C ARG A 37 -19.78 15.68 -11.56
N PRO A 38 -18.74 15.13 -10.89
CA PRO A 38 -18.59 13.69 -10.78
C PRO A 38 -19.60 13.19 -9.73
N VAL A 39 -20.72 12.66 -10.19
CA VAL A 39 -21.52 11.75 -9.38
C VAL A 39 -21.09 10.36 -9.81
N CYS A 40 -20.23 9.70 -9.02
CA CYS A 40 -20.01 8.27 -9.19
C CYS A 40 -21.33 7.59 -8.84
N GLY A 41 -22.15 7.30 -9.86
CA GLY A 41 -23.40 6.57 -9.68
C GLY A 41 -23.09 5.21 -9.04
N THR A 42 -23.89 4.82 -8.06
CA THR A 42 -23.76 3.55 -7.34
C THR A 42 -23.65 2.34 -8.29
N GLY A 43 -24.19 2.44 -9.51
CA GLY A 43 -24.10 1.42 -10.56
C GLY A 43 -22.70 1.18 -11.17
N THR A 44 -21.79 2.16 -11.20
CA THR A 44 -20.43 1.96 -11.74
C THR A 44 -19.47 1.36 -10.72
N LEU A 45 -19.79 1.46 -9.42
CA LEU A 45 -18.94 0.93 -8.34
C LEU A 45 -18.96 -0.61 -8.30
N PHE A 46 -20.13 -1.20 -8.57
CA PHE A 46 -20.32 -2.65 -8.66
C PHE A 46 -19.60 -3.31 -9.84
N LEU A 47 -19.15 -2.52 -10.84
CA LEU A 47 -18.31 -3.04 -11.92
C LEU A 47 -16.90 -3.41 -11.44
N TYR A 48 -16.45 -2.83 -10.33
CA TYR A 48 -15.08 -3.00 -9.82
C TYR A 48 -14.99 -3.86 -8.55
N ALA A 49 -16.07 -3.95 -7.77
CA ALA A 49 -16.09 -4.68 -6.51
C ALA A 49 -17.50 -5.20 -6.15
N LYS A 50 -17.56 -6.42 -5.62
CA LYS A 50 -18.83 -7.08 -5.24
C LYS A 50 -19.43 -6.49 -3.95
N THR A 51 -18.58 -6.00 -3.06
CA THR A 51 -18.96 -5.47 -1.74
C THR A 51 -18.21 -4.17 -1.44
N LYS A 52 -18.64 -3.45 -0.39
CA LYS A 52 -17.90 -2.29 0.12
C LYS A 52 -16.51 -2.66 0.62
N GLY A 53 -16.35 -3.86 1.20
CA GLY A 53 -15.05 -4.40 1.64
C GLY A 53 -14.10 -4.64 0.46
N GLU A 54 -14.59 -5.28 -0.60
CA GLU A 54 -13.83 -5.49 -1.84
C GLU A 54 -13.40 -4.18 -2.51
N LEU A 55 -14.24 -3.15 -2.46
CA LEU A 55 -13.89 -1.82 -2.95
C LEU A 55 -12.82 -1.15 -2.08
N LEU A 56 -12.96 -1.27 -0.75
CA LEU A 56 -11.99 -0.74 0.20
C LEU A 56 -10.62 -1.38 -0.03
N LEU A 57 -10.57 -2.71 -0.12
CA LEU A 57 -9.34 -3.46 -0.41
C LEU A 57 -8.74 -3.04 -1.76
N LEU A 58 -9.57 -2.88 -2.81
CA LEU A 58 -9.09 -2.43 -4.12
C LEU A 58 -8.33 -1.10 -4.04
N VAL A 59 -8.92 -0.09 -3.39
CA VAL A 59 -8.31 1.24 -3.27
C VAL A 59 -7.11 1.21 -2.33
N GLN A 60 -7.22 0.50 -1.22
CA GLN A 60 -6.21 0.54 -0.18
C GLN A 60 -4.99 -0.32 -0.52
N ASN A 61 -5.15 -1.44 -1.22
CA ASN A 61 -4.02 -2.24 -1.75
C ASN A 61 -3.12 -1.39 -2.65
N ALA A 62 -3.69 -0.60 -3.56
CA ALA A 62 -2.92 0.27 -4.45
C ALA A 62 -2.05 1.27 -3.66
N LYS A 63 -2.63 1.91 -2.64
CA LYS A 63 -1.89 2.84 -1.79
C LYS A 63 -0.82 2.15 -0.94
N TYR A 64 -1.07 0.91 -0.54
CA TYR A 64 -0.12 0.12 0.25
C TYR A 64 1.08 -0.30 -0.60
N VAL A 65 0.86 -0.67 -1.87
CA VAL A 65 1.93 -0.92 -2.85
C VAL A 65 2.79 0.32 -3.03
N GLU A 66 2.19 1.48 -3.30
CA GLU A 66 2.93 2.74 -3.46
C GLU A 66 3.72 3.11 -2.19
N ALA A 67 3.14 2.86 -1.00
CA ALA A 67 3.83 3.08 0.27
C ALA A 67 5.04 2.15 0.44
N LEU A 68 4.90 0.87 0.10
CA LEU A 68 5.98 -0.10 0.14
C LEU A 68 7.11 0.26 -0.84
N GLU A 69 6.77 0.68 -2.06
CA GLU A 69 7.75 1.11 -3.06
C GLU A 69 8.58 2.30 -2.57
N ARG A 70 7.93 3.32 -1.98
CA ARG A 70 8.65 4.45 -1.35
C ARG A 70 9.55 3.98 -0.21
N GLY A 71 9.01 3.16 0.70
CA GLY A 71 9.77 2.68 1.84
C GLY A 71 10.98 1.82 1.47
N ARG A 72 10.88 1.02 0.40
CA ARG A 72 12.01 0.27 -0.18
C ARG A 72 13.08 1.22 -0.68
N ALA A 73 12.70 2.23 -1.48
CA ALA A 73 13.64 3.22 -2.01
C ALA A 73 14.34 4.01 -0.89
N ASP A 74 13.59 4.45 0.12
CA ASP A 74 14.14 5.18 1.26
C ASP A 74 15.15 4.33 2.03
N ALA A 75 14.84 3.05 2.27
CA ALA A 75 15.69 2.12 3.01
C ALA A 75 17.02 1.80 2.32
N GLU A 76 17.15 1.93 0.99
CA GLU A 76 18.42 1.73 0.28
C GLU A 76 19.49 2.74 0.71
N SER A 77 19.07 3.96 1.04
CA SER A 77 19.98 5.04 1.44
C SER A 77 20.36 5.02 2.93
N VAL A 78 19.78 4.10 3.72
CA VAL A 78 19.90 4.07 5.18
C VAL A 78 20.86 2.95 5.61
N PRO A 79 22.03 3.29 6.21
CA PRO A 79 23.01 2.28 6.62
C PRO A 79 22.58 1.45 7.83
N GLY A 80 21.92 2.07 8.81
CA GLY A 80 21.52 1.41 10.06
C GLY A 80 20.35 0.46 9.83
N VAL A 81 20.45 -0.79 10.30
CA VAL A 81 19.43 -1.82 10.07
C VAL A 81 18.07 -1.45 10.65
N LEU A 82 18.03 -0.99 11.91
CA LEU A 82 16.79 -0.51 12.53
C LEU A 82 16.18 0.64 11.72
N ASP A 83 17.00 1.62 11.34
CA ASP A 83 16.53 2.78 10.58
C ASP A 83 16.02 2.38 9.19
N ALA A 84 16.66 1.41 8.53
CA ALA A 84 16.24 0.89 7.23
C ALA A 84 14.90 0.15 7.33
N VAL A 85 14.69 -0.67 8.37
CA VAL A 85 13.39 -1.29 8.64
C VAL A 85 12.33 -0.22 8.90
N MET A 86 12.64 0.80 9.71
CA MET A 86 11.70 1.88 10.00
C MET A 86 11.38 2.76 8.78
N ALA A 87 12.31 2.89 7.83
CA ALA A 87 12.07 3.55 6.54
C ALA A 87 11.04 2.81 5.69
N ILE A 88 10.94 1.48 5.81
CA ILE A 88 9.88 0.68 5.17
C ILE A 88 8.54 0.83 5.91
N VAL A 89 8.57 0.76 7.25
CA VAL A 89 7.36 0.79 8.10
C VAL A 89 6.64 2.14 8.07
N ARG A 90 7.39 3.25 8.08
CA ARG A 90 6.81 4.59 8.22
C ARG A 90 5.80 4.95 7.11
N PRO A 91 6.11 4.82 5.81
CA PRO A 91 5.16 5.12 4.73
C PRO A 91 3.89 4.28 4.80
N ILE A 92 3.99 3.05 5.30
CA ILE A 92 2.86 2.14 5.50
C ILE A 92 1.93 2.66 6.60
N VAL A 93 2.50 3.07 7.74
CA VAL A 93 1.75 3.67 8.85
C VAL A 93 1.07 4.98 8.41
N GLU A 94 1.80 5.84 7.71
CA GLU A 94 1.27 7.09 7.16
C GLU A 94 0.09 6.83 6.22
N CYS A 95 0.25 5.90 5.28
CA CYS A 95 -0.78 5.50 4.32
C CYS A 95 -2.05 4.96 5.02
N ASN A 96 -1.89 4.08 6.00
CA ASN A 96 -3.02 3.51 6.75
C ASN A 96 -3.79 4.59 7.52
N ARG A 97 -3.09 5.57 8.08
CA ARG A 97 -3.67 6.57 8.98
C ARG A 97 -4.22 7.82 8.30
N VAL A 98 -4.12 7.96 6.96
CA VAL A 98 -4.80 9.04 6.22
C VAL A 98 -6.30 9.09 6.52
N GLN A 99 -6.94 7.93 6.67
CA GLN A 99 -8.33 7.78 7.10
C GLN A 99 -8.40 6.62 8.11
N ILE A 100 -8.22 6.92 9.41
CA ILE A 100 -8.00 5.94 10.47
C ILE A 100 -9.06 4.81 10.49
N ASP A 101 -10.34 5.14 10.34
CA ASP A 101 -11.39 4.12 10.35
C ASP A 101 -11.35 3.22 9.12
N ASN A 102 -11.04 3.77 7.95
CA ASN A 102 -10.85 2.98 6.73
C ASN A 102 -9.60 2.10 6.83
N GLY A 103 -8.49 2.64 7.35
CA GLY A 103 -7.25 1.88 7.57
C GLY A 103 -7.48 0.70 8.51
N ARG A 104 -8.21 0.90 9.60
CA ARG A 104 -8.58 -0.18 10.54
C ARG A 104 -9.55 -1.19 9.93
N THR A 105 -10.52 -0.72 9.14
CA THR A 105 -11.47 -1.61 8.45
C THR A 105 -10.73 -2.46 7.43
N TYR A 106 -9.82 -1.88 6.65
CA TYR A 106 -8.95 -2.59 5.71
C TYR A 106 -8.18 -3.73 6.39
N LEU A 107 -7.55 -3.45 7.55
CA LEU A 107 -6.81 -4.47 8.29
C LEU A 107 -7.71 -5.61 8.80
N ARG A 108 -8.97 -5.32 9.16
CA ARG A 108 -9.93 -6.37 9.54
C ARG A 108 -10.40 -7.21 8.36
N GLU A 109 -10.73 -6.58 7.23
CA GLU A 109 -11.09 -7.30 6.01
C GLU A 109 -9.94 -8.25 5.63
N MET A 110 -8.70 -7.77 5.63
CA MET A 110 -7.53 -8.59 5.32
C MET A 110 -7.35 -9.80 6.25
N VAL A 111 -7.61 -9.68 7.55
CA VAL A 111 -7.40 -10.78 8.52
C VAL A 111 -8.55 -11.78 8.59
N PHE A 112 -9.79 -11.32 8.42
CA PHE A 112 -10.98 -12.16 8.59
C PHE A 112 -11.66 -12.56 7.28
N GLY A 113 -11.21 -12.01 6.15
CA GLY A 113 -11.72 -12.35 4.84
C GLY A 113 -11.14 -13.64 4.26
N ASP A 114 -11.68 -14.04 3.11
CA ASP A 114 -11.26 -15.25 2.40
C ASP A 114 -10.01 -14.96 1.54
N PRO A 115 -8.86 -15.60 1.80
CA PRO A 115 -7.64 -15.37 1.02
C PRO A 115 -7.75 -15.79 -0.45
N GLU A 116 -8.72 -16.63 -0.81
CA GLU A 116 -8.98 -17.00 -2.21
C GLU A 116 -9.70 -15.89 -2.99
N GLU A 117 -10.28 -14.90 -2.30
CA GLU A 117 -10.85 -13.72 -2.97
C GLU A 117 -9.73 -12.80 -3.49
N PRO A 118 -9.82 -12.30 -4.74
CA PRO A 118 -8.70 -11.63 -5.40
C PRO A 118 -8.12 -10.43 -4.64
N ARG A 119 -8.96 -9.65 -3.94
CA ARG A 119 -8.49 -8.44 -3.24
C ARG A 119 -7.91 -8.75 -1.87
N HIS A 120 -8.44 -9.76 -1.19
CA HIS A 120 -7.88 -10.30 0.04
C HIS A 120 -6.52 -10.95 -0.21
N GLY A 121 -6.42 -11.84 -1.21
CA GLY A 121 -5.16 -12.44 -1.62
C GLY A 121 -4.13 -11.39 -2.04
N ALA A 122 -4.53 -10.34 -2.76
CA ALA A 122 -3.65 -9.23 -3.10
C ALA A 122 -3.17 -8.43 -1.87
N ALA A 123 -4.02 -8.23 -0.86
CA ALA A 123 -3.63 -7.56 0.38
C ALA A 123 -2.54 -8.37 1.13
N LEU A 124 -2.75 -9.68 1.25
CA LEU A 124 -1.78 -10.61 1.87
C LEU A 124 -0.46 -10.67 1.07
N ALA A 125 -0.52 -10.63 -0.25
CA ALA A 125 0.67 -10.57 -1.10
C ALA A 125 1.50 -9.29 -0.87
N VAL A 126 0.85 -8.15 -0.57
CA VAL A 126 1.57 -6.91 -0.22
C VAL A 126 2.21 -7.01 1.16
N VAL A 127 1.57 -7.69 2.12
CA VAL A 127 2.16 -7.97 3.44
C VAL A 127 3.41 -8.83 3.28
N ALA A 128 3.34 -9.94 2.52
CA ALA A 128 4.48 -10.80 2.25
C ALA A 128 5.65 -10.03 1.60
N GLN A 129 5.37 -9.19 0.61
CA GLN A 129 6.39 -8.33 -0.02
C GLN A 129 6.99 -7.30 0.95
N THR A 130 6.21 -6.84 1.93
CA THR A 130 6.70 -5.95 3.00
C THR A 130 7.68 -6.70 3.90
N GLU A 131 7.34 -7.93 4.28
CA GLU A 131 8.19 -8.80 5.11
C GLU A 131 9.49 -9.16 4.38
N GLU A 132 9.43 -9.50 3.10
CA GLU A 132 10.62 -9.73 2.27
C GLU A 132 11.56 -8.52 2.24
N ALA A 133 11.00 -7.31 2.13
CA ALA A 133 11.77 -6.08 2.12
C ALA A 133 12.44 -5.80 3.48
N MET A 134 11.71 -6.03 4.58
CA MET A 134 12.26 -5.90 5.93
C MET A 134 13.34 -6.96 6.19
N ALA A 135 13.12 -8.21 5.78
CA ALA A 135 14.11 -9.28 5.90
C ALA A 135 15.39 -8.94 5.10
N ALA A 136 15.25 -8.34 3.92
CA ALA A 136 16.39 -7.87 3.13
C ALA A 136 17.17 -6.74 3.82
N ALA A 137 16.49 -5.81 4.50
CA ALA A 137 17.13 -4.78 5.31
C ALA A 137 17.83 -5.38 6.55
N LEU A 138 17.20 -6.34 7.21
CA LEU A 138 17.73 -7.03 8.40
C LEU A 138 19.02 -7.80 8.11
N ARG A 139 19.09 -8.48 6.96
CA ARG A 139 20.29 -9.24 6.53
C ARG A 139 21.52 -8.38 6.22
N ARG A 140 21.41 -7.04 6.28
CA ARG A 140 22.59 -6.15 6.19
C ARG A 140 23.48 -6.24 7.44
N ASP A 141 22.94 -6.70 8.56
CA ASP A 141 23.71 -7.04 9.74
C ASP A 141 24.19 -8.49 9.66
N GLU A 142 25.51 -8.68 9.60
CA GLU A 142 26.15 -9.99 9.49
C GLU A 142 25.85 -10.93 10.67
N ARG A 143 25.35 -10.38 11.79
CA ARG A 143 24.97 -11.15 12.97
C ARG A 143 23.57 -11.77 12.86
N VAL A 144 22.76 -11.30 11.92
CA VAL A 144 21.39 -11.79 11.71
C VAL A 144 21.39 -12.86 10.64
N THR A 145 21.00 -14.09 11.01
CA THR A 145 20.90 -15.18 10.05
C THR A 145 19.72 -14.97 9.09
N GLU A 146 19.71 -15.67 7.94
CA GLU A 146 18.59 -15.58 6.99
C GLU A 146 17.25 -15.99 7.64
N GLY A 147 17.23 -17.07 8.42
CA GLY A 147 16.04 -17.54 9.12
C GLY A 147 15.56 -16.56 10.20
N ASP A 148 16.48 -15.96 10.94
CA ASP A 148 16.16 -14.95 11.95
C ASP A 148 15.63 -13.67 11.29
N ALA A 149 16.20 -13.24 10.16
CA ALA A 149 15.72 -12.07 9.42
C ALA A 149 14.27 -12.23 8.96
N VAL A 150 13.89 -13.41 8.46
CA VAL A 150 12.50 -13.72 8.06
C VAL A 150 11.58 -13.70 9.28
N THR A 151 12.01 -14.31 10.39
CA THR A 151 11.22 -14.36 11.64
C THR A 151 11.04 -12.96 12.24
N LEU A 152 12.11 -12.17 12.30
CA LEU A 152 12.09 -10.78 12.74
C LEU A 152 11.17 -9.94 11.85
N ALA A 153 11.25 -10.08 10.53
CA ALA A 153 10.36 -9.37 9.61
C ALA A 153 8.88 -9.69 9.86
N HIS A 154 8.53 -10.96 10.07
CA HIS A 154 7.17 -11.35 10.47
C HIS A 154 6.74 -10.73 11.81
N ILE A 155 7.64 -10.68 12.81
CA ILE A 155 7.34 -10.02 14.09
C ILE A 155 7.11 -8.52 13.90
N VAL A 156 7.96 -7.82 13.14
CA VAL A 156 7.79 -6.39 12.84
C VAL A 156 6.47 -6.13 12.10
N SER A 157 6.12 -7.00 11.15
CA SER A 157 4.85 -6.96 10.42
C SER A 157 3.65 -7.10 11.37
N ALA A 158 3.69 -8.07 12.29
CA ALA A 158 2.65 -8.28 13.29
C ALA A 158 2.51 -7.09 14.27
N VAL A 159 3.63 -6.54 14.75
CA VAL A 159 3.66 -5.35 15.61
C VAL A 159 3.07 -4.14 14.89
N THR A 160 3.46 -3.92 13.63
CA THR A 160 2.95 -2.83 12.79
C THR A 160 1.44 -2.98 12.56
N PHE A 161 1.00 -4.18 12.18
CA PHE A 161 -0.41 -4.51 11.99
C PHE A 161 -1.23 -4.21 13.26
N LEU A 162 -0.82 -4.75 14.40
CA LEU A 162 -1.56 -4.60 15.65
C LEU A 162 -1.62 -3.13 16.07
N SER A 163 -0.49 -2.41 15.95
CA SER A 163 -0.39 -0.99 16.28
C SER A 163 -1.38 -0.12 15.50
N MET A 164 -1.67 -0.49 14.25
CA MET A 164 -2.62 0.23 13.40
C MET A 164 -4.08 -0.25 13.54
N ALA A 165 -4.31 -1.52 13.86
CA ALA A 165 -5.64 -2.12 13.88
C ALA A 165 -6.46 -1.80 15.15
N VAL A 166 -5.81 -1.80 16.31
CA VAL A 166 -6.50 -1.72 17.61
C VAL A 166 -7.13 -0.34 17.86
N SER A 167 -8.34 -0.31 18.42
CA SER A 167 -9.08 0.94 18.69
C SER A 167 -8.36 1.83 19.71
N VAL A 168 -7.64 1.26 20.68
CA VAL A 168 -6.94 2.02 21.71
C VAL A 168 -5.91 2.99 21.13
N ASN A 169 -5.39 2.68 19.93
CA ASN A 169 -4.39 3.48 19.22
C ASN A 169 -5.01 4.51 18.25
N MET A 170 -6.33 4.72 18.27
CA MET A 170 -6.98 5.67 17.36
C MET A 170 -6.59 7.12 17.63
N ALA A 171 -6.39 7.50 18.89
CA ALA A 171 -6.01 8.86 19.26
C ALA A 171 -4.52 9.16 19.02
N LEU A 172 -3.69 8.14 18.78
CA LEU A 172 -2.26 8.31 18.57
C LEU A 172 -1.98 8.90 17.19
N SER A 173 -1.02 9.80 17.15
CA SER A 173 -0.43 10.33 15.92
C SER A 173 0.42 9.27 15.20
N VAL A 174 0.72 9.51 13.93
CA VAL A 174 1.67 8.68 13.16
C VAL A 174 3.01 8.59 13.89
N GLU A 175 3.53 9.71 14.40
CA GLU A 175 4.82 9.73 15.10
C GLU A 175 4.82 8.91 16.39
N GLU A 176 3.73 8.92 17.15
CA GLU A 176 3.61 8.10 18.35
C GLU A 176 3.58 6.60 18.01
N ILE A 177 2.85 6.21 16.97
CA ILE A 177 2.81 4.83 16.48
C ILE A 177 4.19 4.39 15.99
N VAL A 178 4.83 5.17 15.11
CA VAL A 178 6.14 4.84 14.56
C VAL A 178 7.20 4.76 15.65
N ARG A 179 7.16 5.65 16.65
CA ARG A 179 8.07 5.61 17.81
C ARG A 179 7.87 4.36 18.66
N ASP A 180 6.62 3.97 18.90
CA ASP A 180 6.33 2.77 19.67
C ASP A 180 6.76 1.50 18.93
N ILE A 181 6.48 1.40 17.63
CA ILE A 181 6.96 0.30 16.78
C ILE A 181 8.50 0.25 16.81
N ARG A 182 9.18 1.39 16.61
CA ARG A 182 10.65 1.45 16.67
C ARG A 182 11.19 0.87 17.98
N ARG A 183 10.63 1.29 19.11
CA ARG A 183 11.05 0.80 20.44
C ARG A 183 10.87 -0.71 20.56
N GLN A 184 9.79 -1.27 20.01
CA GLN A 184 9.57 -2.72 20.04
C GLN A 184 10.57 -3.46 19.13
N VAL A 185 10.88 -2.93 17.94
CA VAL A 185 11.85 -3.53 17.01
C VAL A 185 13.27 -3.46 17.56
N ASP A 186 13.66 -2.35 18.18
CA ASP A 186 14.98 -2.14 18.78
C ASP A 186 15.34 -3.25 19.79
N VAL A 187 14.38 -3.67 20.62
CA VAL A 187 14.56 -4.75 21.62
C VAL A 187 14.79 -6.12 20.97
N LEU A 188 14.42 -6.30 19.70
CA LEU A 188 14.59 -7.57 18.98
C LEU A 188 15.93 -7.68 18.27
N LEU A 189 16.66 -6.58 18.12
CA LEU A 189 17.92 -6.55 17.40
C LEU A 189 19.11 -6.80 18.35
N PRO A 190 20.18 -7.44 17.88
CA PRO A 190 21.37 -7.63 18.67
C PRO A 190 22.13 -6.31 18.87
N ASP A 191 22.64 -6.09 20.09
CA ASP A 191 23.38 -4.89 20.53
C ASP A 191 24.61 -4.55 19.68
#